data_AF-A0A833ANK3-F1
#
_entry.id   AF-A0A833ANK3-F1
#
_cell.length_a   1.000
_cell.length_b   1.000
_cell.length_c   1.000
_cell.angle_alpha   90.00
_cell.angle_beta   90.00
_cell.angle_gamma   90.00
#
_symmetry.space_group_name_H-M   'P 1'
#
loop_
_entity.id
_entity.type
_entity.pdbx_description
1 polymer ?
#
loop_
_entity_poly.entity_id
_entity_poly.type
_entity_poly.pdbx_seq_one_letter_code
_entity_poly.pdbx_strand_id
1 'polypeptide(L)'
;MGHNHDDTNSFYRFKGGKWLATEREGIGLDETHGHNTLLIDGQGQYRPVAHYREADEFEGSDGFIQRTANTAHFDYISANATNRYRQIPGMKAVNREVLFVRPDYFLMFDNIEAGEQHSYEWIVHFQEGSEIENNWIRGNAGDEQVLGVGIISPQKFSINTGVDVLPYVRISPEQPMANVRFLNVLYPTVSSAWQVKPAVTIVDENDVALLAQLKMQNGSGRIDEVIFTEKPARNEKIGKYVFTGKLAAITQSQELGVEKLFLLDCKYLKDDSSGIEFIKTEAENATVEFSFDEKTISIFGDVTQQIVLYGPTIETIVLNKKAIQYTRRGDYVFIFGDTTPPSPPVGVKATPSEGD
;
A
#
# COMPACT_ATOMS: atom_id res chain seq x y z
N MET A 1 19.08 4.11 -22.02
CA MET A 1 19.46 5.39 -21.38
C MET A 1 19.51 6.48 -22.45
N GLY A 2 18.70 7.52 -22.30
CA GLY A 2 18.38 8.50 -23.37
C GLY A 2 16.91 8.96 -23.35
N HIS A 3 16.03 8.10 -22.81
CA HIS A 3 14.60 8.32 -22.60
C HIS A 3 14.23 8.01 -21.13
N ASN A 4 15.17 8.20 -20.21
CA ASN A 4 14.93 7.94 -18.78
C ASN A 4 14.24 9.14 -18.16
N HIS A 5 13.29 8.87 -17.27
CA HIS A 5 12.58 9.86 -16.49
C HIS A 5 13.01 9.73 -15.02
N ASP A 6 12.93 10.84 -14.28
CA ASP A 6 13.28 10.89 -12.86
C ASP A 6 12.07 10.56 -11.99
N ASP A 7 11.52 9.37 -12.20
CA ASP A 7 10.16 8.97 -11.83
C ASP A 7 10.11 7.70 -10.98
N THR A 8 11.21 7.33 -10.32
CA THR A 8 11.22 6.17 -9.41
C THR A 8 10.11 6.32 -8.36
N ASN A 9 9.43 5.20 -8.08
CA ASN A 9 8.21 5.13 -7.26
C ASN A 9 6.98 5.88 -7.82
N SER A 10 7.01 6.41 -9.05
CA SER A 10 5.81 6.98 -9.67
C SER A 10 4.69 5.95 -9.84
N PHE A 11 3.47 6.43 -10.10
CA PHE A 11 2.31 5.58 -10.32
C PHE A 11 1.35 6.19 -11.35
N TYR A 12 0.61 5.29 -12.00
CA TYR A 12 -0.56 5.61 -12.81
C TYR A 12 -1.80 4.98 -12.18
N ARG A 13 -2.96 5.61 -12.38
CA ARG A 13 -4.25 5.00 -12.05
C ARG A 13 -5.21 5.07 -13.21
N PHE A 14 -5.74 3.92 -13.62
CA PHE A 14 -6.74 3.82 -14.68
C PHE A 14 -8.00 3.07 -14.20
N LYS A 15 -9.19 3.63 -14.45
CA LYS A 15 -10.50 2.99 -14.20
C LYS A 15 -11.56 3.62 -15.10
N GLY A 16 -12.56 2.83 -15.48
CA GLY A 16 -13.72 3.36 -16.21
C GLY A 16 -13.37 4.00 -17.56
N GLY A 17 -12.32 3.52 -18.24
CA GLY A 17 -11.89 4.08 -19.52
C GLY A 17 -11.06 5.37 -19.41
N LYS A 18 -10.71 5.80 -18.19
CA LYS A 18 -10.01 7.07 -17.94
C LYS A 18 -8.75 6.90 -17.10
N TRP A 19 -7.77 7.75 -17.38
CA TRP A 19 -6.63 7.98 -16.51
C TRP A 19 -7.04 8.90 -15.36
N LEU A 20 -7.12 8.30 -14.17
CA LEU A 20 -7.51 8.93 -12.93
C LEU A 20 -6.35 9.70 -12.27
N ALA A 21 -5.18 9.07 -12.28
CA ALA A 21 -3.90 9.73 -12.03
C ALA A 21 -3.00 9.36 -13.20
N THR A 22 -2.39 10.37 -13.79
CA THR A 22 -1.55 10.23 -14.99
C THR A 22 -0.29 11.02 -14.78
N GLU A 23 0.65 10.87 -15.67
CA GLU A 23 1.77 11.78 -15.87
C GLU A 23 1.91 11.97 -17.39
N ARG A 24 2.72 12.92 -17.83
CA ARG A 24 2.96 13.10 -19.27
C ARG A 24 4.41 12.77 -19.57
N GLU A 25 4.58 11.74 -20.38
CA GLU A 25 5.89 11.33 -20.88
C GLU A 25 6.23 12.05 -22.19
N GLY A 26 7.52 12.31 -22.43
CA GLY A 26 7.97 12.99 -23.64
C GLY A 26 9.36 13.61 -23.51
N ILE A 27 9.88 14.07 -24.64
CA ILE A 27 11.18 14.76 -24.69
C ILE A 27 11.10 16.05 -23.86
N GLY A 28 11.99 16.17 -22.86
CA GLY A 28 12.06 17.33 -21.97
C GLY A 28 11.01 17.36 -20.87
N LEU A 29 10.33 16.23 -20.61
CA LEU A 29 9.35 16.05 -19.52
C LEU A 29 9.83 14.98 -18.53
N ASP A 30 11.13 14.98 -18.30
CA ASP A 30 11.87 13.92 -17.62
C ASP A 30 12.24 14.27 -16.17
N GLU A 31 11.89 15.49 -15.74
CA GLU A 31 12.10 15.99 -14.40
C GLU A 31 11.02 15.47 -13.42
N THR A 32 11.45 15.11 -12.21
CA THR A 32 10.60 14.54 -11.14
C THR A 32 9.33 15.30 -10.86
N HIS A 33 9.33 16.63 -11.01
CA HIS A 33 8.17 17.43 -10.65
C HIS A 33 6.94 17.12 -11.53
N GLY A 34 7.13 16.59 -12.74
CA GLY A 34 6.06 16.15 -13.65
C GLY A 34 5.58 14.71 -13.42
N HIS A 35 6.03 14.05 -12.35
CA HIS A 35 5.76 12.65 -12.04
C HIS A 35 5.03 12.49 -10.70
N ASN A 36 4.29 11.38 -10.54
CA ASN A 36 3.49 11.10 -9.33
C ASN A 36 4.36 10.53 -8.19
N THR A 37 5.34 11.31 -7.75
CA THR A 37 6.38 10.91 -6.79
C THR A 37 6.66 12.04 -5.78
N LEU A 38 7.88 12.14 -5.26
CA LEU A 38 8.27 13.10 -4.22
C LEU A 38 9.24 14.17 -4.76
N LEU A 39 9.14 15.41 -4.24
CA LEU A 39 10.26 16.37 -4.23
C LEU A 39 10.76 16.54 -2.80
N ILE A 40 12.07 16.78 -2.66
CA ILE A 40 12.72 17.04 -1.38
C ILE A 40 13.54 18.32 -1.50
N ASP A 41 13.28 19.31 -0.65
CA ASP A 41 13.85 20.67 -0.75
C ASP A 41 13.64 21.32 -2.12
N GLY A 42 12.50 21.03 -2.77
CA GLY A 42 12.19 21.46 -4.14
C GLY A 42 13.05 20.79 -5.22
N GLN A 43 13.88 19.81 -4.87
CA GLN A 43 14.73 19.05 -5.78
C GLN A 43 14.09 17.70 -6.14
N GLY A 44 14.24 17.33 -7.41
CA GLY A 44 13.85 16.02 -7.93
C GLY A 44 14.89 14.93 -7.63
N GLN A 45 14.69 13.77 -8.24
CA GLN A 45 15.60 12.64 -8.14
C GLN A 45 16.93 12.91 -8.84
N TYR A 46 17.95 12.18 -8.41
CA TYR A 46 19.30 12.24 -8.95
C TYR A 46 19.31 11.96 -10.44
N ARG A 47 19.82 12.94 -11.19
CA ARG A 47 20.16 12.80 -12.60
C ARG A 47 21.63 13.19 -12.81
N PRO A 48 22.43 12.34 -13.47
CA PRO A 48 23.79 12.72 -13.83
C PRO A 48 23.82 13.91 -14.81
N VAL A 49 24.71 14.86 -14.54
CA VAL A 49 24.79 16.17 -15.25
C VAL A 49 25.41 16.04 -16.64
N ALA A 50 26.31 15.08 -16.82
CA ALA A 50 26.92 14.74 -18.11
C ALA A 50 26.52 13.31 -18.47
N HIS A 51 26.62 12.92 -19.74
CA HIS A 51 26.55 11.50 -20.13
C HIS A 51 25.37 10.66 -19.58
N TYR A 52 24.17 11.22 -19.42
CA TYR A 52 22.93 10.50 -19.01
C TYR A 52 22.53 9.30 -19.91
N ARG A 53 23.32 9.03 -20.96
CA ARG A 53 23.22 7.88 -21.86
C ARG A 53 24.14 6.72 -21.45
N GLU A 54 25.04 6.93 -20.50
CA GLU A 54 26.00 5.96 -19.99
C GLU A 54 25.44 5.34 -18.71
N ALA A 55 25.38 4.00 -18.67
CA ALA A 55 24.75 3.28 -17.55
C ALA A 55 25.55 3.42 -16.25
N ASP A 56 26.88 3.51 -16.35
CA ASP A 56 27.80 3.55 -15.21
C ASP A 56 27.56 4.76 -14.31
N GLU A 57 27.04 5.87 -14.83
CA GLU A 57 26.72 7.06 -14.02
C GLU A 57 25.47 6.88 -13.14
N PHE A 58 24.64 5.88 -13.43
CA PHE A 58 23.47 5.53 -12.63
C PHE A 58 23.76 4.41 -11.63
N GLU A 59 24.95 3.81 -11.67
CA GLU A 59 25.31 2.72 -10.78
C GLU A 59 25.14 3.12 -9.31
N GLY A 60 24.37 2.31 -8.57
CA GLY A 60 24.06 2.57 -7.17
C GLY A 60 23.11 3.75 -6.93
N SER A 61 22.48 4.31 -7.98
CA SER A 61 21.42 5.31 -7.86
C SER A 61 20.02 4.72 -7.98
N ASP A 62 19.88 3.51 -8.54
CA ASP A 62 18.58 2.92 -8.88
C ASP A 62 17.69 2.69 -7.66
N GLY A 63 16.38 2.85 -7.88
CA GLY A 63 15.38 2.29 -6.99
C GLY A 63 15.18 0.80 -7.23
N PHE A 64 14.60 0.11 -6.25
CA PHE A 64 14.33 -1.32 -6.37
C PHE A 64 13.07 -1.73 -5.61
N ILE A 65 12.40 -2.74 -6.13
CA ILE A 65 11.28 -3.40 -5.46
C ILE A 65 11.85 -4.21 -4.29
N GLN A 66 11.35 -3.94 -3.09
CA GLN A 66 11.74 -4.63 -1.86
C GLN A 66 10.87 -5.88 -1.63
N ARG A 67 9.56 -5.77 -1.86
CA ARG A 67 8.61 -6.86 -1.61
C ARG A 67 7.39 -6.72 -2.52
N THR A 68 6.82 -7.86 -2.88
CA THR A 68 5.48 -7.94 -3.45
C THR A 68 4.69 -9.03 -2.75
N ALA A 69 3.37 -8.88 -2.73
CA ALA A 69 2.46 -9.94 -2.35
C ALA A 69 1.15 -9.83 -3.13
N ASN A 70 0.53 -10.98 -3.40
CA ASN A 70 -0.72 -11.10 -4.12
C ASN A 70 -1.56 -12.19 -3.46
N THR A 71 -2.76 -11.83 -3.02
CA THR A 71 -3.74 -12.76 -2.44
C THR A 71 -5.10 -12.54 -3.13
N ALA A 72 -6.19 -13.13 -2.61
CA ALA A 72 -7.49 -13.05 -3.28
C ALA A 72 -8.07 -11.63 -3.31
N HIS A 73 -7.93 -10.88 -2.22
CA HIS A 73 -8.52 -9.55 -2.06
C HIS A 73 -7.50 -8.43 -1.93
N PHE A 74 -6.20 -8.73 -1.84
CA PHE A 74 -5.16 -7.74 -1.63
C PHE A 74 -3.98 -7.90 -2.61
N ASP A 75 -3.41 -6.77 -3.02
CA ASP A 75 -2.05 -6.69 -3.54
C ASP A 75 -1.22 -5.80 -2.64
N TYR A 76 0.06 -6.11 -2.53
CA TYR A 76 1.03 -5.26 -1.85
C TYR A 76 2.30 -5.15 -2.68
N ILE A 77 2.89 -3.96 -2.71
CA ILE A 77 4.24 -3.72 -3.20
C ILE A 77 4.95 -2.72 -2.29
N SER A 78 6.24 -2.94 -2.04
CA SER A 78 7.12 -1.93 -1.47
C SER A 78 8.35 -1.74 -2.34
N ALA A 79 8.79 -0.49 -2.44
CA ALA A 79 9.94 -0.11 -3.24
C ALA A 79 10.75 1.00 -2.55
N ASN A 80 12.07 0.89 -2.67
CA ASN A 80 13.03 1.85 -2.15
C ASN A 80 13.51 2.77 -3.27
N ALA A 81 13.46 4.07 -3.03
CA ALA A 81 13.98 5.11 -3.90
C ALA A 81 15.09 5.94 -3.22
N THR A 82 15.64 5.50 -2.08
CA THR A 82 16.60 6.30 -1.28
C THR A 82 17.77 6.80 -2.13
N ASN A 83 18.36 5.92 -2.93
CA ASN A 83 19.54 6.25 -3.74
C ASN A 83 19.24 7.25 -4.88
N ARG A 84 17.97 7.39 -5.26
CA ARG A 84 17.50 8.41 -6.18
C ARG A 84 17.45 9.80 -5.53
N TYR A 85 17.69 9.92 -4.23
CA TYR A 85 17.82 11.21 -3.53
C TYR A 85 19.20 11.38 -2.87
N ARG A 86 20.22 10.67 -3.36
CA ARG A 86 21.59 10.65 -2.80
C ARG A 86 22.29 12.02 -2.74
N GLN A 87 21.83 12.98 -3.53
CA GLN A 87 22.31 14.36 -3.55
C GLN A 87 21.76 15.19 -2.39
N ILE A 88 20.68 14.73 -1.74
CA ILE A 88 20.08 15.40 -0.59
C ILE A 88 20.86 14.97 0.67
N PRO A 89 21.46 15.91 1.42
CA PRO A 89 22.23 15.59 2.61
C PRO A 89 21.42 14.83 3.66
N GLY A 90 22.03 13.85 4.32
CA GLY A 90 21.42 13.18 5.46
C GLY A 90 20.26 12.21 5.14
N MET A 91 19.87 12.02 3.88
CA MET A 91 18.80 11.10 3.49
C MET A 91 19.14 9.65 3.86
N LYS A 92 18.21 8.93 4.52
CA LYS A 92 18.39 7.54 4.99
C LYS A 92 17.40 6.58 4.35
N ALA A 93 16.15 7.00 4.21
CA ALA A 93 15.09 6.17 3.64
C ALA A 93 14.13 7.02 2.82
N VAL A 94 13.81 6.54 1.61
CA VAL A 94 12.66 7.00 0.83
C VAL A 94 11.96 5.75 0.30
N ASN A 95 11.01 5.23 1.07
CA ASN A 95 10.28 4.00 0.73
C ASN A 95 8.83 4.32 0.40
N ARG A 96 8.30 3.71 -0.66
CA ARG A 96 6.87 3.70 -0.97
C ARG A 96 6.35 2.28 -0.77
N GLU A 97 5.29 2.16 0.00
CA GLU A 97 4.51 0.93 0.16
C GLU A 97 3.09 1.19 -0.35
N VAL A 98 2.56 0.26 -1.12
CA VAL A 98 1.21 0.37 -1.70
C VAL A 98 0.44 -0.90 -1.37
N LEU A 99 -0.69 -0.75 -0.69
CA LEU A 99 -1.68 -1.81 -0.47
C LEU A 99 -2.90 -1.54 -1.36
N PHE A 100 -3.21 -2.43 -2.28
CA PHE A 100 -4.47 -2.40 -3.02
C PHE A 100 -5.49 -3.29 -2.32
N VAL A 101 -6.55 -2.69 -1.80
CA VAL A 101 -7.70 -3.41 -1.23
C VAL A 101 -8.72 -3.56 -2.34
N ARG A 102 -8.78 -4.76 -2.94
CA ARG A 102 -9.56 -4.96 -4.16
C ARG A 102 -11.07 -4.97 -3.91
N PRO A 103 -11.86 -4.47 -4.87
CA PRO A 103 -11.46 -3.69 -6.05
C PRO A 103 -11.43 -2.16 -5.79
N ASP A 104 -11.44 -1.77 -4.51
CA ASP A 104 -12.00 -0.51 -4.08
C ASP A 104 -10.99 0.64 -4.11
N TYR A 105 -9.85 0.49 -3.44
CA TYR A 105 -8.93 1.60 -3.19
C TYR A 105 -7.50 1.16 -2.93
N PHE A 106 -6.57 2.10 -3.06
CA PHE A 106 -5.16 1.93 -2.70
C PHE A 106 -4.84 2.74 -1.45
N LEU A 107 -4.04 2.18 -0.56
CA LEU A 107 -3.30 2.94 0.44
C LEU A 107 -1.88 3.09 -0.05
N MET A 108 -1.40 4.32 -0.08
CA MET A 108 -0.03 4.64 -0.43
C MET A 108 0.64 5.25 0.77
N PHE A 109 1.63 4.54 1.26
CA PHE A 109 2.40 4.86 2.45
C PHE A 109 3.83 5.16 2.04
N ASP A 110 4.20 6.43 2.04
CA ASP A 110 5.58 6.85 1.85
C ASP A 110 6.22 7.10 3.22
N ASN A 111 7.28 6.37 3.55
CA ASN A 111 8.10 6.60 4.74
C ASN A 111 9.44 7.21 4.33
N ILE A 112 9.68 8.43 4.81
CA ILE A 112 10.92 9.17 4.56
C ILE A 112 11.64 9.41 5.88
N GLU A 113 12.93 9.07 5.93
CA GLU A 113 13.79 9.29 7.07
C GLU A 113 15.06 10.01 6.66
N ALA A 114 15.43 11.05 7.42
CA ALA A 114 16.65 11.81 7.21
C ALA A 114 17.34 12.13 8.56
N GLY A 115 18.62 12.49 8.48
CA GLY A 115 19.39 13.03 9.61
C GLY A 115 19.13 14.51 9.88
N GLU A 116 18.58 15.22 8.90
CA GLU A 116 18.39 16.68 8.90
C GLU A 116 16.93 17.01 8.51
N GLN A 117 16.48 18.23 8.81
CA GLN A 117 15.13 18.67 8.44
C GLN A 117 15.09 19.08 6.97
N HIS A 118 14.11 18.56 6.23
CA HIS A 118 13.86 18.89 4.82
C HIS A 118 12.40 19.28 4.60
N SER A 119 12.13 20.01 3.51
CA SER A 119 10.76 20.12 2.99
C SER A 119 10.46 18.96 2.05
N TYR A 120 9.22 18.47 2.10
CA TYR A 120 8.76 17.34 1.28
C TYR A 120 7.48 17.71 0.54
N GLU A 121 7.39 17.31 -0.72
CA GLU A 121 6.19 17.49 -1.55
C GLU A 121 5.81 16.14 -2.15
N TRP A 122 4.64 15.61 -1.79
CA TRP A 122 4.03 14.45 -2.41
C TRP A 122 3.16 14.88 -3.58
N ILE A 123 3.45 14.40 -4.78
CA ILE A 123 2.85 14.91 -6.03
C ILE A 123 1.85 13.91 -6.61
N VAL A 124 0.71 14.43 -7.07
CA VAL A 124 -0.22 13.71 -7.95
C VAL A 124 -0.73 14.63 -9.06
N HIS A 125 -0.80 14.11 -10.27
CA HIS A 125 -1.37 14.80 -11.43
C HIS A 125 -2.69 14.18 -11.87
N PHE A 126 -3.56 15.04 -12.39
CA PHE A 126 -4.90 14.71 -12.85
C PHE A 126 -5.09 15.14 -14.29
N GLN A 127 -6.02 14.49 -15.00
CA GLN A 127 -6.25 14.76 -16.42
C GLN A 127 -6.90 16.13 -16.66
N GLU A 128 -7.93 16.49 -15.89
CA GLU A 128 -8.73 17.70 -16.16
C GLU A 128 -8.57 18.78 -15.09
N GLY A 129 -8.34 18.41 -13.83
CA GLY A 129 -8.20 19.35 -12.73
C GLY A 129 -8.48 18.73 -11.38
N SER A 130 -8.41 19.54 -10.33
CA SER A 130 -8.63 19.11 -8.95
C SER A 130 -9.40 20.14 -8.12
N GLU A 131 -10.18 19.66 -7.17
CA GLU A 131 -10.82 20.48 -6.13
C GLU A 131 -10.37 19.98 -4.75
N ILE A 132 -10.29 20.88 -3.77
CA ILE A 132 -9.87 20.54 -2.40
C ILE A 132 -11.08 20.65 -1.47
N GLU A 133 -11.35 19.58 -0.73
CA GLU A 133 -12.41 19.49 0.28
C GLU A 133 -11.82 18.96 1.59
N ASN A 134 -11.40 19.86 2.48
CA ASN A 134 -10.73 19.51 3.75
C ASN A 134 -9.49 18.63 3.50
N ASN A 135 -9.49 17.39 3.98
CA ASN A 135 -8.44 16.40 3.78
C ASN A 135 -8.67 15.50 2.56
N TRP A 136 -9.52 15.91 1.63
CA TRP A 136 -9.72 15.22 0.36
C TRP A 136 -9.37 16.12 -0.81
N ILE A 137 -8.70 15.54 -1.80
CA ILE A 137 -8.55 16.11 -3.14
C ILE A 137 -9.47 15.32 -4.08
N ARG A 138 -10.29 16.04 -4.83
CA ARG A 138 -11.15 15.51 -5.88
C ARG A 138 -10.47 15.73 -7.23
N GLY A 139 -9.83 14.70 -7.77
CA GLY A 139 -9.24 14.71 -9.10
C GLY A 139 -10.25 14.36 -10.18
N ASN A 140 -10.49 15.28 -11.13
CA ASN A 140 -11.40 15.06 -12.26
C ASN A 140 -10.65 14.43 -13.44
N ALA A 141 -11.22 13.36 -13.99
CA ALA A 141 -10.64 12.59 -15.10
C ALA A 141 -11.52 12.55 -16.38
N GLY A 142 -12.64 13.28 -16.40
CA GLY A 142 -13.63 13.25 -17.48
C GLY A 142 -14.60 12.07 -17.40
N ASP A 143 -15.68 12.13 -18.19
CA ASP A 143 -16.78 11.14 -18.23
C ASP A 143 -17.24 10.70 -16.83
N GLU A 144 -17.44 11.70 -15.96
CA GLU A 144 -17.85 11.56 -14.55
C GLU A 144 -16.85 10.80 -13.66
N GLN A 145 -15.72 10.30 -14.18
CA GLN A 145 -14.72 9.57 -13.41
C GLN A 145 -13.92 10.50 -12.49
N VAL A 146 -13.71 10.05 -11.26
CA VAL A 146 -13.04 10.81 -10.20
C VAL A 146 -12.01 9.95 -9.49
N LEU A 147 -10.85 10.53 -9.20
CA LEU A 147 -9.95 10.03 -8.17
C LEU A 147 -10.11 10.86 -6.91
N GLY A 148 -10.59 10.24 -5.84
CA GLY A 148 -10.41 10.82 -4.51
C GLY A 148 -8.99 10.54 -4.00
N VAL A 149 -8.29 11.56 -3.53
CA VAL A 149 -7.07 11.40 -2.73
C VAL A 149 -7.38 11.85 -1.31
N GLY A 150 -7.53 10.89 -0.40
CA GLY A 150 -7.79 11.14 1.01
C GLY A 150 -6.48 11.22 1.79
N ILE A 151 -6.19 12.38 2.36
CA ILE A 151 -4.97 12.66 3.10
C ILE A 151 -5.17 12.18 4.55
N ILE A 152 -4.44 11.15 4.95
CA ILE A 152 -4.47 10.58 6.31
C ILE A 152 -3.28 11.10 7.12
N SER A 153 -2.08 11.08 6.54
CA SER A 153 -0.87 11.63 7.17
C SER A 153 -0.06 12.40 6.11
N PRO A 154 0.58 13.54 6.44
CA PRO A 154 0.59 14.19 7.76
C PRO A 154 -0.76 14.83 8.13
N GLN A 155 -1.06 14.95 9.43
CA GLN A 155 -2.30 15.58 9.93
C GLN A 155 -2.32 17.09 9.73
N LYS A 156 -1.15 17.73 9.76
CA LYS A 156 -0.95 19.15 9.45
C LYS A 156 -0.20 19.26 8.14
N PHE A 157 -0.89 19.74 7.13
CA PHE A 157 -0.37 19.80 5.79
C PHE A 157 -0.77 21.09 5.09
N SER A 158 0.03 21.48 4.10
CA SER A 158 -0.32 22.47 3.11
C SER A 158 -0.52 21.78 1.75
N ILE A 159 -1.33 22.42 0.90
CA ILE A 159 -1.56 21.99 -0.47
C ILE A 159 -1.10 23.10 -1.41
N ASN A 160 -0.28 22.74 -2.39
CA ASN A 160 0.02 23.59 -3.54
C ASN A 160 -0.60 22.97 -4.80
N THR A 161 -1.29 23.77 -5.59
CA THR A 161 -1.88 23.34 -6.86
C THR A 161 -1.29 24.15 -7.99
N GLY A 162 -1.11 23.54 -9.15
CA GLY A 162 -0.63 24.24 -10.33
C GLY A 162 -0.80 23.40 -11.59
N VAL A 163 -0.12 23.83 -12.64
CA VAL A 163 -0.07 23.14 -13.92
C VAL A 163 1.37 23.21 -14.41
N ASP A 164 2.05 22.08 -14.48
CA ASP A 164 3.41 21.95 -15.03
C ASP A 164 3.44 21.06 -16.27
N VAL A 165 2.26 20.74 -16.80
CA VAL A 165 1.90 20.15 -18.10
C VAL A 165 0.51 19.53 -17.96
N LEU A 166 0.27 18.92 -16.81
CA LEU A 166 -1.02 18.48 -16.31
C LEU A 166 -1.34 19.25 -15.03
N PRO A 167 -2.62 19.42 -14.67
CA PRO A 167 -2.99 19.85 -13.33
C PRO A 167 -2.36 18.94 -12.27
N TYR A 168 -1.67 19.54 -11.31
CA TYR A 168 -1.05 18.82 -10.20
C TYR A 168 -1.58 19.32 -8.86
N VAL A 169 -1.46 18.43 -7.86
CA VAL A 169 -1.56 18.76 -6.46
C VAL A 169 -0.33 18.24 -5.73
N ARG A 170 0.28 19.09 -4.91
CA ARG A 170 1.39 18.76 -4.03
C ARG A 170 0.95 18.88 -2.59
N ILE A 171 1.22 17.84 -1.81
CA ILE A 171 0.91 17.76 -0.38
C ILE A 171 2.23 17.85 0.38
N SER A 172 2.31 18.75 1.35
CA SER A 172 3.50 18.95 2.17
C SER A 172 3.13 19.01 3.65
N PRO A 173 3.98 18.51 4.57
CA PRO A 173 3.90 18.93 5.97
C PRO A 173 3.96 20.46 6.06
N GLU A 174 3.28 21.06 7.05
CA GLU A 174 3.31 22.52 7.22
C GLU A 174 4.71 23.06 7.56
N GLN A 175 5.61 22.21 8.07
CA GLN A 175 6.95 22.60 8.50
C GLN A 175 7.98 21.55 8.03
N PRO A 176 9.23 21.95 7.77
CA PRO A 176 10.31 21.01 7.51
C PRO A 176 10.51 20.00 8.64
N MET A 177 10.77 18.75 8.29
CA MET A 177 10.86 17.62 9.22
C MET A 177 12.01 16.70 8.84
N ALA A 178 12.57 15.97 9.82
CA ALA A 178 13.59 14.98 9.53
C ALA A 178 12.97 13.68 8.99
N ASN A 179 11.89 13.23 9.62
CA ASN A 179 11.15 12.05 9.19
C ASN A 179 9.73 12.48 8.86
N VAL A 180 9.15 11.95 7.78
CA VAL A 180 7.76 12.17 7.42
C VAL A 180 7.13 10.88 6.93
N ARG A 181 5.87 10.68 7.30
CA ARG A 181 5.01 9.66 6.71
C ARG A 181 3.92 10.35 5.90
N PHE A 182 3.85 10.04 4.61
CA PHE A 182 2.65 10.32 3.85
C PHE A 182 1.81 9.05 3.83
N LEU A 183 0.56 9.16 4.27
CA LEU A 183 -0.42 8.11 4.07
C LEU A 183 -1.61 8.70 3.33
N ASN A 184 -1.80 8.25 2.10
CA ASN A 184 -2.86 8.71 1.22
C ASN A 184 -3.73 7.53 0.76
N VAL A 185 -5.04 7.73 0.74
CA VAL A 185 -6.00 6.83 0.11
C VAL A 185 -6.23 7.27 -1.32
N LEU A 186 -5.99 6.41 -2.31
CA LEU A 186 -6.47 6.63 -3.66
C LEU A 186 -7.79 5.88 -3.85
N TYR A 187 -8.90 6.62 -3.96
CA TYR A 187 -10.27 6.11 -4.05
C TYR A 187 -10.92 6.42 -5.42
N PRO A 188 -10.81 5.50 -6.39
CA PRO A 188 -11.48 5.59 -7.69
C PRO A 188 -13.02 5.53 -7.58
N THR A 189 -13.70 6.62 -7.94
CA THR A 189 -15.15 6.75 -7.86
C THR A 189 -15.72 7.50 -9.07
N VAL A 190 -17.01 7.80 -9.02
CA VAL A 190 -17.70 8.66 -10.00
C VAL A 190 -18.26 9.89 -9.31
N SER A 191 -18.54 10.92 -10.09
CA SER A 191 -18.99 12.24 -9.60
C SER A 191 -20.28 12.14 -8.78
N SER A 192 -21.22 11.30 -9.19
CA SER A 192 -22.48 11.06 -8.48
C SER A 192 -22.31 10.36 -7.12
N ALA A 193 -21.20 9.64 -6.92
CA ALA A 193 -20.88 8.92 -5.68
C ALA A 193 -19.83 9.67 -4.82
N TRP A 194 -19.41 10.88 -5.22
CA TRP A 194 -18.37 11.63 -4.50
C TRP A 194 -18.74 11.94 -3.04
N GLN A 195 -20.02 12.21 -2.78
CA GLN A 195 -20.50 12.55 -1.43
C GLN A 195 -20.56 11.35 -0.48
N VAL A 196 -20.41 10.11 -0.98
CA VAL A 196 -20.37 8.88 -0.18
C VAL A 196 -18.98 8.23 -0.16
N LYS A 197 -17.93 9.02 -0.44
CA LYS A 197 -16.54 8.62 -0.27
C LYS A 197 -16.26 8.17 1.18
N PRO A 198 -15.30 7.26 1.42
CA PRO A 198 -15.03 6.78 2.78
C PRO A 198 -14.60 7.92 3.72
N ALA A 199 -14.96 7.82 4.99
CA ALA A 199 -14.27 8.60 6.03
C ALA A 199 -12.91 7.97 6.28
N VAL A 200 -11.86 8.79 6.37
CA VAL A 200 -10.48 8.35 6.58
C VAL A 200 -9.89 9.07 7.77
N THR A 201 -9.28 8.34 8.70
CA THR A 201 -8.72 8.90 9.94
C THR A 201 -7.50 8.11 10.42
N ILE A 202 -6.57 8.78 11.09
CA ILE A 202 -5.60 8.11 11.96
C ILE A 202 -6.33 7.74 13.26
N VAL A 203 -6.26 6.46 13.64
CA VAL A 203 -6.78 5.99 14.93
C VAL A 203 -5.72 6.10 16.01
N ASP A 204 -4.48 5.72 15.67
CA ASP A 204 -3.31 5.86 16.54
C ASP A 204 -2.03 5.93 15.69
N GLU A 205 -1.00 6.61 16.21
CA GLU A 205 0.30 6.72 15.59
C GLU A 205 1.38 6.89 16.66
N ASN A 206 2.53 6.25 16.45
CA ASN A 206 3.74 6.44 17.25
C ASN A 206 4.98 6.49 16.33
N ASP A 207 6.17 6.59 16.91
CA ASP A 207 7.42 6.73 16.15
C ASP A 207 7.71 5.60 15.16
N VAL A 208 7.07 4.43 15.26
CA VAL A 208 7.40 3.23 14.46
C VAL A 208 6.20 2.55 13.82
N ALA A 209 4.98 2.96 14.16
CA ALA A 209 3.75 2.35 13.69
C ALA A 209 2.62 3.37 13.52
N LEU A 210 1.72 3.08 12.58
CA LEU A 210 0.54 3.87 12.29
C LEU A 210 -0.65 2.93 12.11
N LEU A 211 -1.78 3.26 12.75
CA LEU A 211 -3.08 2.61 12.55
C LEU A 211 -4.05 3.60 11.90
N ALA A 212 -4.45 3.30 10.67
CA ALA A 212 -5.44 4.06 9.93
C ALA A 212 -6.79 3.32 9.88
N GLN A 213 -7.87 4.08 9.81
CA GLN A 213 -9.21 3.55 9.60
C GLN A 213 -9.85 4.18 8.36
N LEU A 214 -10.50 3.34 7.56
CA LEU A 214 -11.36 3.73 6.46
C LEU A 214 -12.77 3.19 6.74
N LYS A 215 -13.74 4.09 6.87
CA LYS A 215 -15.15 3.74 7.08
C LYS A 215 -15.94 4.04 5.82
N MET A 216 -16.48 3.00 5.19
CA MET A 216 -17.25 3.13 3.95
C MET A 216 -18.59 3.83 4.23
N GLN A 217 -18.91 4.87 3.47
CA GLN A 217 -20.16 5.65 3.61
C GLN A 217 -21.24 5.28 2.59
N ASN A 218 -21.08 4.14 1.92
CA ASN A 218 -22.00 3.63 0.90
C ASN A 218 -23.14 2.76 1.48
N GLY A 219 -23.34 2.78 2.80
CA GLY A 219 -24.36 1.96 3.49
C GLY A 219 -23.93 0.54 3.83
N SER A 220 -22.77 0.06 3.39
CA SER A 220 -22.28 -1.30 3.72
C SER A 220 -21.93 -1.49 5.21
N GLY A 221 -21.69 -0.42 5.95
CA GLY A 221 -21.18 -0.49 7.32
C GLY A 221 -19.75 -1.05 7.43
N ARG A 222 -19.06 -1.27 6.31
CA ARG A 222 -17.68 -1.78 6.27
C ARG A 222 -16.70 -0.77 6.84
N ILE A 223 -15.79 -1.28 7.67
CA ILE A 223 -14.65 -0.58 8.23
C ILE A 223 -13.40 -1.40 7.92
N ASP A 224 -12.38 -0.74 7.38
CA ASP A 224 -11.05 -1.30 7.19
C ASP A 224 -10.09 -0.59 8.15
N GLU A 225 -9.45 -1.36 9.04
CA GLU A 225 -8.40 -0.89 9.93
C GLU A 225 -7.05 -1.43 9.43
N VAL A 226 -6.10 -0.56 9.14
CA VAL A 226 -4.81 -0.94 8.57
C VAL A 226 -3.66 -0.46 9.45
N ILE A 227 -2.84 -1.40 9.89
CA ILE A 227 -1.64 -1.18 10.68
C ILE A 227 -0.43 -1.29 9.75
N PHE A 228 0.45 -0.29 9.80
CA PHE A 228 1.79 -0.32 9.21
C PHE A 228 2.84 -0.16 10.31
N THR A 229 3.99 -0.82 10.17
CA THR A 229 5.15 -0.55 11.01
C THR A 229 6.47 -0.60 10.26
N GLU A 230 7.45 0.13 10.78
CA GLU A 230 8.84 0.10 10.37
C GLU A 230 9.67 -0.96 11.12
N LYS A 231 9.12 -1.54 12.21
CA LYS A 231 9.84 -2.52 13.07
C LYS A 231 9.09 -3.86 13.17
N PRO A 232 9.00 -4.63 12.07
CA PRO A 232 8.14 -5.81 11.99
C PRO A 232 8.50 -6.95 12.96
N ALA A 233 9.72 -6.98 13.49
CA ALA A 233 10.19 -8.00 14.43
C ALA A 233 9.86 -7.70 15.90
N ARG A 234 9.24 -6.56 16.22
CA ARG A 234 8.91 -6.15 17.59
C ARG A 234 7.41 -6.20 17.83
N ASN A 235 7.03 -6.53 19.07
CA ASN A 235 5.64 -6.38 19.50
C ASN A 235 5.36 -4.89 19.72
N GLU A 236 4.44 -4.36 18.94
CA GLU A 236 4.02 -2.97 19.01
C GLU A 236 2.57 -2.91 19.50
N LYS A 237 2.30 -2.00 20.44
CA LYS A 237 0.93 -1.66 20.83
C LYS A 237 0.52 -0.41 20.04
N ILE A 238 -0.57 -0.53 19.29
CA ILE A 238 -1.09 0.54 18.45
C ILE A 238 -2.63 0.50 18.45
N GLY A 239 -3.24 1.55 18.96
CA GLY A 239 -4.67 1.62 19.26
C GLY A 239 -5.08 0.49 20.21
N LYS A 240 -6.11 -0.26 19.81
CA LYS A 240 -6.57 -1.45 20.54
C LYS A 240 -5.72 -2.70 20.26
N TYR A 241 -4.75 -2.65 19.35
CA TYR A 241 -4.03 -3.84 18.89
C TYR A 241 -2.69 -4.03 19.58
N VAL A 242 -2.32 -5.28 19.82
CA VAL A 242 -0.93 -5.71 19.99
C VAL A 242 -0.55 -6.50 18.75
N PHE A 243 0.52 -6.08 18.08
CA PHE A 243 0.86 -6.51 16.74
C PHE A 243 2.36 -6.75 16.58
N THR A 244 2.71 -7.83 15.90
CA THR A 244 4.08 -8.15 15.49
C THR A 244 4.04 -8.55 14.03
N GLY A 245 4.46 -7.66 13.15
CA GLY A 245 4.51 -7.90 11.71
C GLY A 245 4.77 -6.66 10.91
N LYS A 246 4.75 -6.73 9.58
CA LYS A 246 4.97 -5.55 8.72
C LYS A 246 3.69 -4.77 8.49
N LEU A 247 2.61 -5.47 8.13
CA LEU A 247 1.31 -4.87 7.83
C LEU A 247 0.18 -5.83 8.23
N ALA A 248 -0.90 -5.27 8.79
CA ALA A 248 -2.17 -5.97 8.95
C ALA A 248 -3.31 -5.09 8.44
N ALA A 249 -4.18 -5.64 7.59
CA ALA A 249 -5.44 -5.03 7.20
C ALA A 249 -6.60 -5.88 7.73
N ILE A 250 -7.47 -5.26 8.52
CA ILE A 250 -8.61 -5.89 9.19
C ILE A 250 -9.88 -5.27 8.60
N THR A 251 -10.59 -6.04 7.77
CA THR A 251 -11.90 -5.66 7.24
C THR A 251 -12.99 -6.24 8.13
N GLN A 252 -13.92 -5.39 8.51
CA GLN A 252 -14.98 -5.73 9.46
C GLN A 252 -16.28 -4.99 9.13
N SER A 253 -17.41 -5.58 9.51
CA SER A 253 -18.74 -4.99 9.40
C SER A 253 -19.55 -5.23 10.68
N GLN A 254 -20.64 -4.47 10.85
CA GLN A 254 -21.54 -4.67 11.99
C GLN A 254 -22.26 -6.03 11.96
N GLU A 255 -22.43 -6.62 10.78
CA GLU A 255 -23.19 -7.85 10.59
C GLU A 255 -22.36 -9.10 10.88
N LEU A 256 -21.11 -9.14 10.40
CA LEU A 256 -20.26 -10.33 10.44
C LEU A 256 -19.08 -10.24 11.43
N GLY A 257 -18.82 -9.07 12.00
CA GLY A 257 -17.58 -8.84 12.74
C GLY A 257 -16.40 -8.79 11.78
N VAL A 258 -15.32 -9.55 12.04
CA VAL A 258 -14.16 -9.61 11.14
C VAL A 258 -14.47 -10.47 9.93
N GLU A 259 -14.44 -9.87 8.75
CA GLU A 259 -14.71 -10.51 7.45
C GLU A 259 -13.44 -10.92 6.74
N LYS A 260 -12.38 -10.11 6.82
CA LYS A 260 -11.08 -10.38 6.19
C LYS A 260 -9.93 -9.93 7.06
N LEU A 261 -8.86 -10.70 7.01
CA LEU A 261 -7.55 -10.34 7.57
C LEU A 261 -6.50 -10.53 6.48
N PHE A 262 -5.78 -9.47 6.12
CA PHE A 262 -4.57 -9.59 5.32
C PHE A 262 -3.36 -9.28 6.20
N LEU A 263 -2.39 -10.17 6.18
CA LEU A 263 -1.24 -10.16 7.07
C LEU A 263 0.04 -10.31 6.25
N LEU A 264 0.93 -9.33 6.39
CA LEU A 264 2.26 -9.34 5.78
C LEU A 264 3.32 -9.38 6.87
N ASP A 265 4.15 -10.41 6.82
CA ASP A 265 5.22 -10.72 7.77
C ASP A 265 4.74 -10.70 9.23
N CYS A 266 3.45 -11.03 9.46
CA CYS A 266 2.83 -10.97 10.77
C CYS A 266 2.89 -12.31 11.50
N LYS A 267 3.40 -12.25 12.73
CA LYS A 267 3.48 -13.38 13.66
C LYS A 267 2.40 -13.34 14.73
N TYR A 268 1.91 -12.15 15.06
CA TYR A 268 0.97 -11.96 16.15
C TYR A 268 0.07 -10.76 15.91
N LEU A 269 -1.23 -10.96 16.10
CA LEU A 269 -2.23 -9.89 16.14
C LEU A 269 -3.27 -10.22 17.20
N LYS A 270 -3.43 -9.32 18.16
CA LYS A 270 -4.42 -9.39 19.23
C LYS A 270 -5.18 -8.08 19.32
N ASP A 271 -6.50 -8.17 19.51
CA ASP A 271 -7.28 -7.06 20.03
C ASP A 271 -7.21 -7.07 21.57
N ASP A 272 -6.47 -6.11 22.12
CA ASP A 272 -6.24 -5.97 23.55
C ASP A 272 -7.50 -5.54 24.30
N SER A 273 -8.47 -4.93 23.63
CA SER A 273 -9.72 -4.48 24.25
C SER A 273 -10.69 -5.64 24.53
N SER A 274 -10.77 -6.60 23.60
CA SER A 274 -11.57 -7.83 23.76
C SER A 274 -10.78 -8.99 24.37
N GLY A 275 -9.45 -8.92 24.33
CA GLY A 275 -8.56 -10.00 24.74
C GLY A 275 -8.41 -11.10 23.69
N ILE A 276 -9.02 -10.94 22.50
CA ILE A 276 -9.00 -11.93 21.43
C ILE A 276 -7.65 -11.89 20.70
N GLU A 277 -6.94 -13.00 20.71
CA GLU A 277 -5.75 -13.21 19.88
C GLU A 277 -6.20 -13.69 18.50
N PHE A 278 -6.29 -12.78 17.52
CA PHE A 278 -6.75 -13.16 16.17
C PHE A 278 -5.86 -14.22 15.54
N ILE A 279 -4.53 -14.01 15.60
CA ILE A 279 -3.57 -14.92 14.99
C ILE A 279 -2.28 -15.02 15.80
N LYS A 280 -1.69 -16.21 15.80
CA LYS A 280 -0.32 -16.46 16.21
C LYS A 280 0.35 -17.46 15.26
N THR A 281 1.57 -17.16 14.82
CA THR A 281 2.40 -18.06 14.01
C THR A 281 3.88 -17.77 14.20
N GLU A 282 4.71 -18.79 13.99
CA GLU A 282 6.17 -18.68 13.93
C GLU A 282 6.67 -18.58 12.48
N ALA A 283 5.76 -18.43 11.50
CA ALA A 283 6.13 -18.26 10.11
C ALA A 283 6.95 -16.98 9.90
N GLU A 284 8.10 -17.11 9.27
CA GLU A 284 8.91 -15.99 8.83
C GLU A 284 8.47 -15.54 7.44
N ASN A 285 8.42 -14.22 7.22
CA ASN A 285 8.13 -13.59 5.92
C ASN A 285 6.82 -14.07 5.25
N ALA A 286 5.84 -14.48 6.06
CA ALA A 286 4.59 -15.03 5.56
C ALA A 286 3.66 -13.92 5.07
N THR A 287 3.06 -14.13 3.90
CA THR A 287 1.91 -13.35 3.46
C THR A 287 0.70 -14.25 3.42
N VAL A 288 -0.28 -13.96 4.26
CA VAL A 288 -1.49 -14.76 4.39
C VAL A 288 -2.70 -13.85 4.46
N GLU A 289 -3.74 -14.24 3.73
CA GLU A 289 -5.05 -13.63 3.79
C GLU A 289 -6.07 -14.67 4.30
N PHE A 290 -6.97 -14.22 5.18
CA PHE A 290 -8.12 -14.96 5.66
C PHE A 290 -9.38 -14.25 5.23
N SER A 291 -10.33 -14.99 4.68
CA SER A 291 -11.70 -14.54 4.43
C SER A 291 -12.64 -15.42 5.21
N PHE A 292 -13.48 -14.81 6.03
CA PHE A 292 -14.43 -15.47 6.92
C PHE A 292 -15.82 -15.42 6.29
N ASP A 293 -16.46 -16.57 6.18
CA ASP A 293 -17.82 -16.72 5.63
C ASP A 293 -18.59 -17.74 6.48
N GLU A 294 -19.44 -17.25 7.38
CA GLU A 294 -20.21 -18.02 8.37
C GLU A 294 -19.37 -19.02 9.18
N LYS A 295 -19.23 -20.25 8.66
CA LYS A 295 -18.54 -21.39 9.27
C LYS A 295 -17.32 -21.84 8.47
N THR A 296 -16.97 -21.11 7.41
CA THR A 296 -15.86 -21.40 6.51
C THR A 296 -14.81 -20.30 6.62
N ILE A 297 -13.54 -20.70 6.66
CA ILE A 297 -12.40 -19.80 6.43
C ILE A 297 -11.73 -20.19 5.13
N SER A 298 -11.63 -19.23 4.21
CA SER A 298 -10.74 -19.33 3.06
C SER A 298 -9.42 -18.65 3.37
N ILE A 299 -8.32 -19.38 3.15
CA ILE A 299 -6.96 -18.92 3.41
C ILE A 299 -6.23 -18.86 2.08
N PHE A 300 -5.56 -17.73 1.80
CA PHE A 300 -4.75 -17.53 0.61
C PHE A 300 -3.33 -17.16 1.00
N GLY A 301 -2.36 -17.74 0.31
CA GLY A 301 -0.93 -17.47 0.52
C GLY A 301 -0.17 -18.65 1.11
N ASP A 302 1.01 -18.35 1.64
CA ASP A 302 1.98 -19.37 2.04
C ASP A 302 1.87 -19.68 3.53
N VAL A 303 1.32 -20.85 3.84
CA VAL A 303 1.25 -21.38 5.21
C VAL A 303 2.36 -22.41 5.41
N THR A 304 3.57 -21.93 5.71
CA THR A 304 4.77 -22.78 5.86
C THR A 304 4.97 -23.31 7.27
N GLN A 305 4.33 -22.67 8.26
CA GLN A 305 4.36 -23.05 9.67
C GLN A 305 2.94 -23.14 10.22
N GLN A 306 2.81 -23.63 11.44
CA GLN A 306 1.52 -23.65 12.12
C GLN A 306 0.97 -22.24 12.29
N ILE A 307 -0.32 -22.09 11.97
CA ILE A 307 -1.10 -20.89 12.30
C ILE A 307 -2.13 -21.27 13.36
N VAL A 308 -2.16 -20.52 14.45
CA VAL A 308 -3.24 -20.53 15.43
C VAL A 308 -4.13 -19.35 15.13
N LEU A 309 -5.40 -19.61 14.83
CA LEU A 309 -6.36 -18.59 14.41
C LEU A 309 -7.59 -18.64 15.29
N TYR A 310 -8.07 -17.48 15.73
CA TYR A 310 -9.36 -17.37 16.41
C TYR A 310 -10.50 -17.65 15.41
N GLY A 311 -11.38 -18.58 15.76
CA GLY A 311 -12.47 -19.01 14.89
C GLY A 311 -13.46 -19.89 15.64
N PRO A 312 -14.30 -19.34 16.53
CA PRO A 312 -15.16 -20.12 17.43
C PRO A 312 -16.21 -20.96 16.69
N THR A 313 -16.70 -20.49 15.55
CA THR A 313 -17.80 -21.11 14.78
C THR A 313 -17.34 -21.93 13.58
N ILE A 314 -16.04 -22.04 13.35
CA ILE A 314 -15.48 -22.59 12.10
C ILE A 314 -15.60 -24.11 12.03
N GLU A 315 -16.21 -24.58 10.95
CA GLU A 315 -16.38 -26.00 10.61
C GLU A 315 -15.56 -26.41 9.39
N THR A 316 -15.23 -25.46 8.50
CA THR A 316 -14.52 -25.73 7.27
C THR A 316 -13.35 -24.77 7.08
N ILE A 317 -12.19 -25.29 6.66
CA ILE A 317 -11.02 -24.49 6.28
C ILE A 317 -10.59 -24.87 4.86
N VAL A 318 -10.46 -23.86 4.01
CA VAL A 318 -10.03 -23.99 2.62
C VAL A 318 -8.72 -23.22 2.45
N LEU A 319 -7.60 -23.91 2.31
CA LEU A 319 -6.30 -23.31 2.04
C LEU A 319 -6.00 -23.37 0.53
N ASN A 320 -5.77 -22.23 -0.09
CA ASN A 320 -5.45 -22.10 -1.52
C ASN A 320 -6.43 -22.90 -2.41
N LYS A 321 -7.74 -22.74 -2.12
CA LYS A 321 -8.86 -23.41 -2.80
C LYS A 321 -8.97 -24.93 -2.54
N LYS A 322 -8.20 -25.49 -1.61
CA LYS A 322 -8.28 -26.91 -1.21
C LYS A 322 -8.77 -27.01 0.23
N ALA A 323 -9.81 -27.80 0.48
CA ALA A 323 -10.23 -28.12 1.84
C ALA A 323 -9.11 -28.89 2.57
N ILE A 324 -8.81 -28.47 3.80
CA ILE A 324 -7.77 -29.07 4.63
C ILE A 324 -8.31 -29.55 5.97
N GLN A 325 -7.58 -30.46 6.59
CA GLN A 325 -7.83 -30.85 7.98
C GLN A 325 -7.17 -29.84 8.93
N TYR A 326 -7.76 -29.69 10.11
CA TYR A 326 -7.25 -28.82 11.17
C TYR A 326 -7.56 -29.44 12.54
N THR A 327 -6.92 -28.93 13.59
CA THR A 327 -7.29 -29.29 14.97
C THR A 327 -7.91 -28.10 15.67
N ARG A 328 -8.86 -28.35 16.59
CA ARG A 328 -9.56 -27.31 17.36
C ARG A 328 -9.24 -27.47 18.84
N ARG A 329 -8.98 -26.35 19.54
CA ARG A 329 -8.90 -26.30 21.00
C ARG A 329 -9.63 -25.04 21.49
N GLY A 330 -10.82 -25.23 22.08
CA GLY A 330 -11.72 -24.12 22.40
C GLY A 330 -12.10 -23.35 21.14
N ASP A 331 -11.97 -22.03 21.21
CA ASP A 331 -12.33 -21.11 20.12
C ASP A 331 -11.26 -21.02 19.01
N TYR A 332 -10.14 -21.73 19.16
CA TYR A 332 -9.00 -21.63 18.25
C TYR A 332 -8.88 -22.84 17.33
N VAL A 333 -8.57 -22.58 16.07
CA VAL A 333 -8.20 -23.57 15.07
C VAL A 333 -6.69 -23.52 14.81
N PHE A 334 -6.10 -24.71 14.69
CA PHE A 334 -4.67 -24.90 14.46
C PHE A 334 -4.50 -25.48 13.07
N ILE A 335 -3.93 -24.67 12.19
CA ILE A 335 -3.82 -24.91 10.75
C ILE A 335 -2.37 -25.23 10.42
N PHE A 336 -2.14 -26.27 9.62
CA PHE A 336 -0.85 -26.56 9.02
C PHE A 336 -1.01 -26.54 7.50
N GLY A 337 -0.02 -25.97 6.79
CA GLY A 337 0.03 -26.08 5.35
C GLY A 337 0.22 -27.54 4.93
N ASP A 338 -0.38 -27.90 3.79
CA ASP A 338 -0.07 -29.16 3.14
C ASP A 338 1.39 -29.09 2.70
N THR A 339 2.28 -29.91 3.27
CA THR A 339 3.71 -29.95 2.91
C THR A 339 3.97 -30.54 1.53
N THR A 340 2.92 -30.74 0.71
CA THR A 340 3.06 -31.19 -0.67
C THR A 340 3.48 -30.00 -1.54
N PRO A 341 4.71 -29.99 -2.09
CA PRO A 341 5.14 -28.89 -2.93
C PRO A 341 4.19 -28.71 -4.12
N PRO A 342 3.94 -27.47 -4.58
CA PRO A 342 3.22 -27.26 -5.82
C PRO A 342 3.93 -28.04 -6.94
N SER A 343 3.14 -28.76 -7.75
CA SER A 343 3.67 -29.39 -8.94
C SER A 343 4.34 -28.30 -9.79
N PRO A 344 5.57 -28.52 -10.30
CA PRO A 344 6.22 -27.53 -11.15
C PRO A 344 5.28 -27.15 -12.30
N PRO A 345 5.29 -25.88 -12.73
CA PRO A 345 4.46 -25.46 -13.85
C PRO A 345 4.71 -26.39 -15.03
N VAL A 346 3.63 -26.89 -15.62
CA VAL A 346 3.69 -27.70 -16.85
C VAL A 346 4.44 -26.85 -17.85
N GLY A 347 5.67 -27.26 -18.17
CA GLY A 347 6.51 -26.55 -19.12
C GLY A 347 5.74 -26.34 -20.40
N VAL A 348 5.51 -25.08 -20.77
CA VAL A 348 5.08 -24.73 -22.11
C VAL A 348 6.20 -25.23 -23.02
N LYS A 349 5.95 -26.34 -23.72
CA LYS A 349 6.83 -26.76 -24.82
C LYS A 349 6.85 -25.59 -25.79
N ALA A 350 7.98 -24.91 -25.89
CA ALA A 350 8.25 -24.04 -27.01
C ALA A 350 8.11 -24.89 -28.28
N THR A 351 7.05 -24.65 -29.04
CA THR A 351 7.01 -25.07 -30.44
C THR A 351 8.14 -24.36 -31.16
N PRO A 352 9.02 -25.07 -31.88
CA PRO A 352 10.01 -24.42 -32.72
C PRO A 352 9.27 -23.55 -33.74
N SER A 353 9.70 -22.29 -33.88
CA SER A 353 9.33 -21.49 -35.03
C SER A 353 9.85 -22.20 -36.28
N GLU A 354 8.94 -22.69 -37.11
CA GLU A 354 9.28 -23.01 -38.50
C GLU A 354 9.70 -21.69 -39.15
N GLY A 355 10.89 -21.72 -39.77
CA GLY A 355 11.35 -20.61 -40.59
C GLY A 355 10.51 -20.50 -41.85
N ASP A 356 10.30 -19.26 -42.27
CA ASP A 356 10.47 -18.76 -43.64
C ASP A 356 10.65 -17.24 -43.61
#